data_AF-A0A644ZN09-F1
#
_entry.id   AF-A0A644ZN09-F1
#
_cell.length_a   1.000
_cell.length_b   1.000
_cell.length_c   1.000
_cell.angle_alpha   90.00
_cell.angle_beta   90.00
_cell.angle_gamma   90.00
#
_symmetry.space_group_name_H-M   'P 1'
#
loop_
_entity.id
_entity.type
_entity.pdbx_description
1 polymer ?
#
loop_
_entity_poly.entity_id
_entity_poly.type
_entity_poly.pdbx_seq_one_letter_code
_entity_poly.pdbx_strand_id
1 'polypeptide(L)'
;MTATGPAPGEAVQFASRTEGVCTTTGAHGATVTLRTVGTCTLRATQADAPAVERSFQVSMPATTGTTLPGPDGGQGTVSGGGWQFAANSAGSASSGALPPLPAGYRFVQSNGFGFVLAGGTVDGVARVTWQWTQPAPANAMLWKHGPTGANATPHWHDVQGQFDAPRTSASFSITDGGDGDEDGLRNGVIVDPVFLVAPANVAPTNTASVPTLSDAGRAMLALALAAMAAVGQSRRNR
;
A
#
# COMPACT_ATOMS: atom_id res chain seq x y z
N MET A 1 -0.09 -9.57 -23.15
CA MET A 1 0.08 -9.56 -24.62
C MET A 1 -1.01 -10.41 -25.24
N THR A 2 -1.51 -10.08 -26.43
CA THR A 2 -2.47 -10.93 -27.15
C THR A 2 -1.89 -11.32 -28.50
N ALA A 3 -1.94 -12.61 -28.84
CA ALA A 3 -1.68 -13.10 -30.19
C ALA A 3 -2.68 -14.21 -30.50
N THR A 4 -3.20 -14.20 -31.73
CA THR A 4 -4.13 -15.20 -32.22
C THR A 4 -3.39 -16.09 -33.20
N GLY A 5 -3.31 -17.39 -32.92
CA GLY A 5 -2.78 -18.36 -33.88
C GLY A 5 -3.79 -18.65 -35.00
N PRO A 6 -3.35 -19.16 -36.17
CA PRO A 6 -4.24 -19.43 -37.28
C PRO A 6 -5.15 -20.66 -37.04
N ALA A 7 -4.84 -21.51 -36.07
CA ALA A 7 -5.66 -22.68 -35.69
C ALA A 7 -5.68 -22.96 -34.17
N PRO A 8 -6.73 -23.64 -33.65
CA PRO A 8 -6.74 -24.18 -32.29
C PRO A 8 -5.62 -25.22 -32.12
N GLY A 9 -4.64 -24.94 -31.24
CA GLY A 9 -3.51 -25.84 -30.97
C GLY A 9 -2.13 -25.27 -31.32
N GLU A 10 -2.05 -24.19 -32.11
CA GLU A 10 -0.80 -23.51 -32.47
C GLU A 10 -0.59 -22.26 -31.61
N ALA A 11 -0.33 -22.45 -30.32
CA ALA A 11 -0.12 -21.34 -29.40
C ALA A 11 1.19 -20.59 -29.72
N VAL A 12 1.10 -19.27 -29.86
CA VAL A 12 2.26 -18.39 -29.94
C VAL A 12 2.94 -18.37 -28.57
N GLN A 13 4.22 -18.71 -28.53
CA GLN A 13 5.05 -18.62 -27.32
C GLN A 13 5.82 -17.30 -27.33
N PHE A 14 5.81 -16.62 -26.19
CA PHE A 14 6.58 -15.41 -25.95
C PHE A 14 7.75 -15.70 -25.03
N ALA A 15 8.93 -15.19 -25.39
CA ALA A 15 10.12 -15.24 -24.57
C ALA A 15 10.82 -13.89 -24.58
N SER A 16 11.34 -13.45 -23.43
CA SER A 16 12.26 -12.31 -23.39
C SER A 16 13.61 -12.68 -23.99
N ARG A 17 14.21 -11.76 -24.73
CA ARG A 17 15.60 -11.83 -25.22
C ARG A 17 16.54 -10.96 -24.38
N THR A 18 15.98 -10.19 -23.46
CA THR A 18 16.68 -9.28 -22.56
C THR A 18 16.17 -9.52 -21.14
N GLU A 19 16.40 -10.73 -20.62
CA GLU A 19 15.88 -11.16 -19.32
C GLU A 19 16.32 -10.28 -18.15
N GLY A 20 17.46 -9.58 -18.28
CA GLY A 20 17.89 -8.56 -17.33
C GLY A 20 16.97 -7.33 -17.28
N VAL A 21 16.30 -6.98 -18.39
CA VAL A 21 15.41 -5.81 -18.50
C VAL A 21 13.94 -6.18 -18.30
N CYS A 22 13.50 -7.32 -18.83
CA CYS A 22 12.13 -7.80 -18.69
C CYS A 22 12.06 -9.32 -18.78
N THR A 23 11.13 -9.94 -18.08
CA THR A 23 10.90 -11.40 -18.13
C THR A 23 9.48 -11.72 -18.57
N THR A 24 9.29 -12.89 -19.16
CA THR A 24 7.98 -13.41 -19.57
C THR A 24 7.57 -14.59 -18.71
N THR A 25 6.33 -14.60 -18.23
CA THR A 25 5.75 -15.67 -17.39
C THR A 25 4.31 -15.98 -17.82
N GLY A 26 3.67 -16.94 -17.13
CA GLY A 26 2.30 -17.36 -17.41
C GLY A 26 2.20 -18.29 -18.63
N ALA A 27 0.97 -18.66 -18.98
CA ALA A 27 0.71 -19.53 -20.13
C ALA A 27 1.31 -18.91 -21.40
N HIS A 28 2.17 -19.68 -22.07
CA HIS A 28 2.89 -19.27 -23.28
C HIS A 28 3.69 -17.95 -23.17
N GLY A 29 4.07 -17.54 -21.95
CA GLY A 29 4.83 -16.31 -21.72
C GLY A 29 4.02 -15.01 -21.88
N ALA A 30 2.68 -15.08 -21.79
CA ALA A 30 1.79 -13.96 -22.07
C ALA A 30 1.91 -12.74 -21.12
N THR A 31 2.54 -12.92 -19.96
CA THR A 31 2.77 -11.87 -18.95
C THR A 31 4.19 -11.35 -19.05
N VAL A 32 4.37 -10.06 -19.30
CA VAL A 32 5.69 -9.40 -19.23
C VAL A 32 5.82 -8.70 -17.90
N THR A 33 6.92 -8.96 -17.19
CA THR A 33 7.33 -8.22 -16.00
C THR A 33 8.55 -7.39 -16.35
N LEU A 34 8.48 -6.07 -16.15
CA LEU A 34 9.61 -5.17 -16.32
C LEU A 34 10.49 -5.25 -15.08
N ARG A 35 11.81 -5.33 -15.26
CA ARG A 35 12.77 -5.48 -14.15
C ARG A 35 13.60 -4.23 -13.93
N THR A 36 14.06 -3.61 -15.01
CA THR A 36 14.83 -2.36 -14.94
C THR A 36 14.65 -1.57 -16.22
N VAL A 37 15.22 -0.37 -16.23
CA VAL A 37 15.31 0.47 -17.42
C VAL A 37 16.19 -0.17 -18.49
N GLY A 38 15.87 0.11 -19.75
CA GLY A 38 16.61 -0.41 -20.89
C GLY A 38 15.69 -0.91 -21.99
N THR A 39 16.27 -1.61 -22.97
CA THR A 39 15.52 -2.16 -24.09
C THR A 39 14.95 -3.52 -23.70
N CYS A 40 13.62 -3.64 -23.64
CA CYS A 40 12.95 -4.93 -23.52
C CYS A 40 12.71 -5.48 -24.92
N THR A 41 13.35 -6.59 -25.26
CA THR A 41 13.14 -7.32 -26.52
C THR A 41 12.38 -8.61 -26.24
N LEU A 42 11.25 -8.79 -26.91
CA LEU A 42 10.40 -9.96 -26.82
C LEU A 42 10.40 -10.70 -28.16
N ARG A 43 10.53 -12.03 -28.10
CA ARG A 43 10.45 -12.93 -29.24
C ARG A 43 9.14 -13.71 -29.18
N ALA A 44 8.37 -13.66 -30.25
CA ALA A 44 7.23 -14.51 -30.49
C ALA A 44 7.64 -15.67 -31.42
N THR A 45 7.25 -16.90 -31.07
CA THR A 45 7.48 -18.10 -31.87
C THR A 45 6.20 -18.90 -32.01
N GLN A 46 5.97 -19.47 -33.19
CA GLN A 46 4.85 -20.34 -33.50
C GLN A 46 5.33 -21.49 -34.40
N ALA A 47 4.63 -22.62 -34.36
CA ALA A 47 4.88 -23.71 -35.30
C ALA A 47 4.75 -23.20 -36.74
N ASP A 48 5.65 -23.66 -37.61
CA ASP A 48 5.63 -23.37 -39.05
C ASP A 48 5.63 -21.88 -39.44
N ALA A 49 6.03 -21.00 -38.52
CA ALA A 49 6.19 -19.56 -38.76
C ALA A 49 7.58 -19.06 -38.33
N PRO A 50 8.19 -18.12 -39.07
CA PRO A 50 9.39 -17.43 -38.62
C PRO A 50 9.17 -16.72 -37.28
N ALA A 51 10.18 -16.72 -36.42
CA ALA A 51 10.13 -15.97 -35.19
C ALA A 51 10.09 -14.46 -35.46
N VAL A 52 9.30 -13.73 -34.66
CA VAL A 52 9.21 -12.27 -34.72
C VAL A 52 9.75 -11.69 -33.43
N GLU A 53 10.64 -10.71 -33.52
CA GLU A 53 11.13 -9.96 -32.37
C GLU A 53 10.60 -8.52 -32.39
N ARG A 54 10.20 -8.02 -31.22
CA ARG A 54 9.78 -6.64 -31.02
C ARG A 54 10.46 -6.07 -29.78
N SER A 55 10.91 -4.83 -29.89
CA SER A 55 11.59 -4.13 -28.81
C SER A 55 10.83 -2.86 -28.43
N PHE A 56 10.85 -2.52 -27.14
CA PHE A 56 10.40 -1.23 -26.64
C PHE A 56 11.33 -0.75 -25.52
N GLN A 57 11.35 0.56 -25.28
CA GLN A 57 12.14 1.15 -24.20
C GLN A 57 11.36 1.12 -22.88
N VAL A 58 12.03 0.67 -21.83
CA VAL A 58 11.62 0.82 -20.44
C VAL A 58 12.39 2.01 -19.86
N SER A 59 11.67 3.00 -19.39
CA SER A 59 12.23 4.22 -18.81
C SER A 59 11.86 4.32 -17.34
N MET A 60 12.64 5.10 -16.57
CA MET A 60 12.26 5.48 -15.22
C MET A 60 10.90 6.18 -15.22
N PRO A 61 10.07 5.97 -14.19
CA PRO A 61 8.86 6.75 -14.04
C PRO A 61 9.23 8.22 -13.80
N ALA A 62 8.44 9.14 -14.35
CA ALA A 62 8.61 10.57 -14.11
C ALA A 62 8.44 10.87 -12.61
N THR A 63 9.22 11.80 -12.07
CA THR A 63 9.14 12.19 -10.66
C THR A 63 8.29 13.43 -10.46
N THR A 64 7.62 13.53 -9.31
CA THR A 64 6.74 14.66 -8.93
C THR A 64 7.29 15.50 -7.78
N GLY A 65 8.39 15.08 -7.16
CA GLY A 65 9.07 15.81 -6.09
C GLY A 65 9.24 14.98 -4.82
N THR A 66 9.44 15.65 -3.69
CA THR A 66 9.75 15.00 -2.41
C THR A 66 8.56 14.91 -1.46
N THR A 67 7.37 15.29 -1.92
CA THR A 67 6.11 15.21 -1.16
C THR A 67 5.04 14.47 -1.94
N LEU A 68 4.20 13.72 -1.24
CA LEU A 68 3.08 12.97 -1.83
C LEU A 68 1.88 13.03 -0.88
N PRO A 69 0.67 13.34 -1.36
CA PRO A 69 -0.54 13.20 -0.55
C PRO A 69 -0.70 11.76 -0.03
N GLY A 70 -1.03 11.62 1.25
CA GLY A 70 -1.23 10.33 1.91
C GLY A 70 -2.70 9.97 2.09
N PRO A 71 -3.02 8.80 2.64
CA PRO A 71 -4.39 8.45 2.99
C PRO A 71 -4.93 9.36 4.10
N ASP A 72 -6.26 9.52 4.15
CA ASP A 72 -7.00 10.16 5.25
C ASP A 72 -6.52 11.58 5.61
N GLY A 73 -6.09 12.34 4.60
CA GLY A 73 -5.57 13.72 4.76
C GLY A 73 -4.15 13.79 5.31
N GLY A 74 -3.46 12.65 5.41
CA GLY A 74 -2.04 12.58 5.69
C GLY A 74 -1.16 13.00 4.51
N GLN A 75 0.15 12.93 4.72
CA GLN A 75 1.15 13.20 3.67
C GLN A 75 2.41 12.38 3.89
N GLY A 76 3.08 12.05 2.80
CA GLY A 76 4.42 11.47 2.80
C GLY A 76 5.47 12.48 2.38
N THR A 77 6.65 12.39 2.98
CA THR A 77 7.85 13.07 2.51
C THR A 77 8.99 12.07 2.33
N VAL A 78 9.87 12.33 1.37
CA VAL A 78 11.07 11.53 1.13
C VAL A 78 12.32 12.41 1.15
N SER A 79 13.40 11.88 1.69
CA SER A 79 14.72 12.53 1.72
C SER A 79 15.82 11.48 1.64
N GLY A 80 17.07 11.90 1.39
CA GLY A 80 18.21 11.00 1.26
C GLY A 80 18.32 10.36 -0.13
N GLY A 81 19.55 10.06 -0.55
CA GLY A 81 19.85 9.33 -1.79
C GLY A 81 19.42 9.98 -3.11
N GLY A 82 18.84 11.18 -3.10
CA GLY A 82 18.26 11.82 -4.30
C GLY A 82 16.85 11.31 -4.66
N TRP A 83 16.25 10.47 -3.82
CA TRP A 83 14.96 9.85 -4.07
C TRP A 83 13.82 10.87 -4.12
N GLN A 84 12.91 10.65 -5.07
CA GLN A 84 11.69 11.44 -5.26
C GLN A 84 10.51 10.51 -5.46
N PHE A 85 9.31 10.97 -5.10
CA PHE A 85 8.09 10.26 -5.46
C PHE A 85 7.89 10.26 -6.97
N ALA A 86 7.50 9.12 -7.50
CA ALA A 86 7.15 8.95 -8.90
C ALA A 86 5.69 9.37 -9.15
N ALA A 87 5.39 9.81 -10.37
CA ALA A 87 4.06 10.28 -10.78
C ALA A 87 2.98 9.20 -10.73
N ASN A 88 3.37 7.92 -10.75
CA ASN A 88 2.50 6.77 -10.58
C ASN A 88 2.32 6.34 -9.11
N SER A 89 2.85 7.10 -8.14
CA SER A 89 2.61 6.82 -6.73
C SER A 89 1.14 7.00 -6.37
N ALA A 90 0.53 5.98 -5.77
CA ALA A 90 -0.90 6.00 -5.44
C ALA A 90 -1.23 6.92 -4.26
N GLY A 91 -0.28 7.17 -3.36
CA GLY A 91 -0.48 7.92 -2.11
C GLY A 91 -1.28 7.15 -1.05
N SER A 92 -1.88 6.01 -1.40
CA SER A 92 -2.72 5.20 -0.52
C SER A 92 -2.70 3.74 -0.98
N ALA A 93 -2.73 2.81 -0.04
CA ALA A 93 -2.82 1.37 -0.29
C ALA A 93 -3.90 0.75 0.60
N SER A 94 -4.86 0.04 0.00
CA SER A 94 -5.95 -0.58 0.75
C SER A 94 -5.47 -1.80 1.54
N SER A 95 -5.75 -1.84 2.84
CA SER A 95 -5.47 -3.02 3.67
C SER A 95 -6.36 -4.22 3.32
N GLY A 96 -7.52 -4.00 2.69
CA GLY A 96 -8.47 -5.07 2.33
C GLY A 96 -8.00 -5.97 1.18
N ALA A 97 -6.96 -5.56 0.44
CA ALA A 97 -6.35 -6.36 -0.62
C ALA A 97 -5.21 -7.26 -0.11
N LEU A 98 -4.84 -7.15 1.17
CA LEU A 98 -3.70 -7.86 1.76
C LEU A 98 -4.12 -9.08 2.58
N PRO A 99 -3.20 -10.04 2.79
CA PRO A 99 -3.41 -11.12 3.75
C PRO A 99 -3.73 -10.59 5.15
N PRO A 100 -4.51 -11.32 5.96
CA PRO A 100 -4.84 -10.89 7.31
C PRO A 100 -3.58 -10.69 8.15
N LEU A 101 -3.63 -9.73 9.08
CA LEU A 101 -2.58 -9.55 10.07
C LEU A 101 -2.49 -10.78 11.00
N PRO A 102 -1.30 -11.04 11.57
CA PRO A 102 -1.15 -12.01 12.65
C PRO A 102 -2.13 -11.76 13.79
N ALA A 103 -2.56 -12.83 14.46
CA ALA A 103 -3.51 -12.75 15.56
C ALA A 103 -3.00 -11.79 16.66
N GLY A 104 -3.91 -10.98 17.20
CA GLY A 104 -3.58 -9.98 18.23
C GLY A 104 -3.17 -8.61 17.69
N TYR A 105 -3.18 -8.40 16.37
CA TYR A 105 -2.92 -7.11 15.73
C TYR A 105 -4.12 -6.60 14.93
N ARG A 106 -4.13 -5.29 14.70
CA ARG A 106 -5.08 -4.62 13.79
C ARG A 106 -4.42 -3.48 13.05
N PHE A 107 -4.95 -3.13 11.89
CA PHE A 107 -4.64 -1.86 11.25
C PHE A 107 -5.24 -0.71 12.07
N VAL A 108 -4.47 0.37 12.23
CA VAL A 108 -4.92 1.60 12.89
C VAL A 108 -5.78 2.44 11.95
N GLN A 109 -5.47 2.40 10.64
CA GLN A 109 -6.19 3.06 9.57
C GLN A 109 -6.61 2.03 8.51
N SER A 110 -7.68 2.30 7.77
CA SER A 110 -8.17 1.39 6.72
C SER A 110 -7.20 1.30 5.53
N ASN A 111 -6.41 2.35 5.30
CA ASN A 111 -5.42 2.41 4.23
C ASN A 111 -4.03 2.68 4.81
N GLY A 112 -3.02 2.05 4.19
CA GLY A 112 -1.61 2.40 4.37
C GLY A 112 -1.17 3.50 3.40
N PHE A 113 0.08 3.92 3.53
CA PHE A 113 0.72 4.85 2.60
C PHE A 113 1.44 4.07 1.50
N GLY A 114 0.89 4.09 0.29
CA GLY A 114 1.44 3.43 -0.89
C GLY A 114 2.17 4.41 -1.80
N PHE A 115 3.43 4.13 -2.10
CA PHE A 115 4.26 5.04 -2.90
C PHE A 115 5.22 4.30 -3.83
N VAL A 116 5.73 5.04 -4.82
CA VAL A 116 6.82 4.61 -5.69
C VAL A 116 7.90 5.69 -5.62
N LEU A 117 9.15 5.32 -5.34
CA LEU A 117 10.28 6.24 -5.41
C LEU A 117 11.09 5.98 -6.68
N ALA A 118 11.64 7.04 -7.27
CA ALA A 118 12.54 6.96 -8.42
C ALA A 118 13.56 8.10 -8.40
N GLY A 119 14.55 8.01 -9.30
CA GLY A 119 15.56 9.04 -9.52
C GLY A 119 16.65 9.13 -8.44
N GLY A 120 16.61 8.24 -7.44
CA GLY A 120 17.67 8.12 -6.45
C GLY A 120 18.89 7.39 -6.97
N THR A 121 19.97 7.47 -6.20
CA THR A 121 21.16 6.64 -6.41
C THR A 121 20.81 5.20 -6.04
N VAL A 122 21.08 4.25 -6.93
CA VAL A 122 20.95 2.81 -6.63
C VAL A 122 21.75 2.48 -5.36
N ASP A 123 21.19 1.63 -4.50
CA ASP A 123 21.70 1.33 -3.14
C ASP A 123 21.74 2.53 -2.16
N GLY A 124 21.30 3.72 -2.59
CA GLY A 124 21.16 4.89 -1.74
C GLY A 124 19.96 4.75 -0.81
N VAL A 125 20.14 5.12 0.46
CA VAL A 125 19.06 5.06 1.45
C VAL A 125 18.06 6.19 1.24
N ALA A 126 16.78 5.84 1.06
CA ALA A 126 15.65 6.76 1.16
C ALA A 126 15.12 6.78 2.60
N ARG A 127 14.93 7.95 3.17
CA ARG A 127 14.20 8.15 4.43
C ARG A 127 12.81 8.66 4.11
N VAL A 128 11.83 7.79 4.29
CA VAL A 128 10.41 8.09 4.09
C VAL A 128 9.80 8.49 5.43
N THR A 129 9.04 9.57 5.45
CA THR A 129 8.22 9.98 6.59
C THR A 129 6.76 9.98 6.18
N TRP A 130 5.94 9.23 6.89
CA TRP A 130 4.50 9.25 6.72
C TRP A 130 3.87 10.02 7.89
N GLN A 131 3.03 10.99 7.55
CA GLN A 131 2.25 11.81 8.48
C GLN A 131 0.77 11.49 8.33
N TRP A 132 0.07 11.52 9.44
CA TRP A 132 -1.36 11.27 9.53
C TRP A 132 -2.01 12.22 10.55
N THR A 133 -3.34 12.25 10.58
CA THR A 133 -4.08 13.33 11.23
C THR A 133 -4.40 13.10 12.71
N GLN A 134 -4.37 11.86 13.19
CA GLN A 134 -4.72 11.50 14.58
C GLN A 134 -3.59 10.74 15.27
N PRO A 135 -3.22 11.07 16.52
CA PRO A 135 -2.17 10.36 17.24
C PRO A 135 -2.35 8.83 17.23
N ALA A 136 -1.33 8.12 16.78
CA ALA A 136 -1.33 6.67 16.74
C ALA A 136 -1.36 6.10 18.18
N PRO A 137 -2.06 4.98 18.43
CA PRO A 137 -2.09 4.34 19.74
C PRO A 137 -0.70 4.03 20.28
N ALA A 138 -0.59 3.85 21.60
CA ALA A 138 0.63 3.33 22.21
C ALA A 138 1.01 1.98 21.57
N ASN A 139 2.32 1.74 21.42
CA ASN A 139 2.87 0.54 20.79
C ASN A 139 2.45 0.32 19.32
N ALA A 140 1.94 1.35 18.64
CA ALA A 140 1.78 1.29 17.19
C ALA A 140 3.16 1.21 16.51
N MET A 141 3.23 0.46 15.43
CA MET A 141 4.40 0.16 14.61
C MET A 141 4.08 0.45 13.14
N LEU A 142 5.12 0.59 12.33
CA LEU A 142 4.98 0.60 10.87
C LEU A 142 5.35 -0.76 10.32
N TRP A 143 4.40 -1.40 9.64
CA TRP A 143 4.57 -2.75 9.09
C TRP A 143 4.42 -2.74 7.58
N LYS A 144 5.10 -3.69 6.95
CA LYS A 144 4.97 -3.98 5.52
C LYS A 144 4.65 -5.45 5.32
N HIS A 145 4.06 -5.74 4.17
CA HIS A 145 3.81 -7.11 3.73
C HIS A 145 4.62 -7.38 2.47
N GLY A 146 5.59 -8.28 2.56
CA GLY A 146 6.48 -8.60 1.45
C GLY A 146 7.57 -9.58 1.84
N PRO A 147 8.38 -10.04 0.87
CA PRO A 147 9.58 -10.80 1.18
C PRO A 147 10.61 -9.92 1.90
N THR A 148 11.53 -10.56 2.61
CA THR A 148 12.75 -9.94 3.16
C THR A 148 13.96 -10.79 2.79
N GLY A 149 15.17 -10.26 2.94
CA GLY A 149 16.40 -11.00 2.71
C GLY A 149 16.54 -12.23 3.61
N ALA A 150 15.92 -12.21 4.80
CA ALA A 150 15.87 -13.35 5.70
C ALA A 150 14.76 -14.37 5.36
N ASN A 151 13.69 -13.93 4.69
CA ASN A 151 12.56 -14.78 4.33
C ASN A 151 11.93 -14.32 3.01
N ALA A 152 12.21 -15.08 1.95
CA ALA A 152 11.70 -14.83 0.60
C ALA A 152 10.19 -15.11 0.44
N THR A 153 9.53 -15.73 1.42
CA THR A 153 8.07 -15.88 1.41
C THR A 153 7.44 -14.58 1.92
N PRO A 154 6.47 -13.97 1.21
CA PRO A 154 5.81 -12.77 1.69
C PRO A 154 5.21 -12.95 3.08
N HIS A 155 5.54 -12.02 3.98
CA HIS A 155 5.06 -12.01 5.36
C HIS A 155 5.01 -10.58 5.90
N TRP A 156 4.26 -10.42 6.98
CA TRP A 156 4.23 -9.17 7.74
C TRP A 156 5.52 -9.00 8.53
N HIS A 157 6.14 -7.82 8.44
CA HIS A 157 7.33 -7.46 9.20
C HIS A 157 7.31 -5.99 9.63
N ASP A 158 7.89 -5.71 10.80
CA ASP A 158 8.05 -4.36 11.34
C ASP A 158 9.27 -3.68 10.72
N VAL A 159 9.09 -2.45 10.23
CA VAL A 159 10.19 -1.64 9.66
C VAL A 159 10.82 -0.71 10.69
N GLN A 160 10.49 -0.87 11.96
CA GLN A 160 11.08 -0.15 13.10
C GLN A 160 10.96 1.37 12.93
N GLY A 161 9.76 1.82 12.54
CA GLY A 161 9.47 3.23 12.31
C GLY A 161 9.75 4.10 13.55
N GLN A 162 10.41 5.24 13.34
CA GLN A 162 10.66 6.24 14.36
C GLN A 162 9.51 7.24 14.42
N PHE A 163 8.65 7.08 15.43
CA PHE A 163 7.51 7.97 15.67
C PHE A 163 7.94 9.32 16.26
N ASP A 164 7.27 10.39 15.85
CA ASP A 164 7.38 11.67 16.52
C ASP A 164 6.72 11.66 17.92
N ALA A 165 7.04 12.66 18.74
CA ALA A 165 6.48 12.77 20.08
C ALA A 165 4.93 12.85 20.11
N PRO A 166 4.27 13.58 19.19
CA PRO A 166 2.80 13.57 19.09
C PRO A 166 2.21 12.26 18.56
N ARG A 167 3.02 11.35 18.01
CA ARG A 167 2.62 10.13 17.31
C ARG A 167 1.70 10.40 16.11
N THR A 168 1.89 11.54 15.45
CA THR A 168 1.19 11.93 14.22
C THR A 168 2.03 11.70 12.97
N SER A 169 3.27 11.25 13.15
CA SER A 169 4.11 10.83 12.05
C SER A 169 5.11 9.76 12.48
N ALA A 170 5.60 9.00 11.51
CA ALA A 170 6.74 8.12 11.70
C ALA A 170 7.62 8.08 10.45
N SER A 171 8.92 7.90 10.67
CA SER A 171 9.91 7.79 9.59
C SER A 171 10.63 6.44 9.63
N PHE A 172 10.94 5.91 8.44
CA PHE A 172 11.71 4.68 8.28
C PHE A 172 12.67 4.84 7.10
N SER A 173 13.69 3.98 7.07
CA SER A 173 14.67 3.96 5.98
C SER A 173 14.42 2.75 5.09
N ILE A 174 14.58 2.92 3.79
CA ILE A 174 14.46 1.87 2.78
C ILE A 174 15.55 2.05 1.73
N THR A 175 15.99 0.93 1.15
CA THR A 175 16.97 0.89 0.06
C THR A 175 16.39 0.09 -1.09
N ASP A 176 16.67 0.51 -2.31
CA ASP A 176 16.32 -0.16 -3.57
C ASP A 176 16.79 -1.62 -3.58
N GLY A 177 15.87 -2.54 -3.84
CA GLY A 177 16.06 -3.99 -3.77
C GLY A 177 16.33 -4.56 -2.37
N GLY A 178 16.07 -3.77 -1.32
CA GLY A 178 16.22 -4.16 0.08
C GLY A 178 14.91 -4.61 0.74
N ASP A 179 14.97 -4.87 2.05
CA ASP A 179 13.79 -5.25 2.83
C ASP A 179 12.70 -4.17 2.77
N GLY A 180 11.49 -4.59 2.42
CA GLY A 180 10.34 -3.71 2.29
C GLY A 180 10.26 -2.94 0.97
N ASP A 181 11.14 -3.22 0.00
CA ASP A 181 10.92 -2.89 -1.41
C ASP A 181 10.16 -4.06 -2.07
N GLU A 182 8.96 -3.81 -2.55
CA GLU A 182 7.98 -4.85 -2.88
C GLU A 182 8.41 -5.73 -4.06
N ASP A 183 9.13 -5.17 -5.04
CA ASP A 183 9.63 -5.94 -6.18
C ASP A 183 10.98 -6.63 -5.90
N GLY A 184 11.70 -6.19 -4.86
CA GLY A 184 13.01 -6.69 -4.46
C GLY A 184 14.11 -6.50 -5.51
N LEU A 185 13.91 -5.63 -6.50
CA LEU A 185 14.84 -5.41 -7.59
C LEU A 185 15.71 -4.18 -7.32
N ARG A 186 17.00 -4.29 -7.63
CA ARG A 186 17.92 -3.15 -7.64
C ARG A 186 17.85 -2.45 -8.98
N ASN A 187 16.82 -1.64 -9.18
CA ASN A 187 16.51 -1.04 -10.47
C ASN A 187 16.37 0.48 -10.44
N GLY A 188 16.63 1.11 -9.29
CA GLY A 188 16.46 2.54 -9.03
C GLY A 188 14.99 2.95 -8.89
N VAL A 189 14.11 2.01 -8.56
CA VAL A 189 12.68 2.20 -8.30
C VAL A 189 12.32 1.42 -7.04
N ILE A 190 11.86 2.11 -6.01
CA ILE A 190 11.33 1.46 -4.80
C ILE A 190 9.80 1.45 -4.89
N VAL A 191 9.16 0.30 -4.78
CA VAL A 191 7.71 0.16 -4.72
C VAL A 191 7.33 -0.29 -3.32
N ASP A 192 6.52 0.50 -2.60
CA ASP A 192 6.30 0.20 -1.19
C ASP A 192 4.98 0.76 -0.63
N PRO A 193 4.10 -0.13 -0.16
CA PRO A 193 3.06 0.23 0.78
C PRO A 193 3.45 -0.08 2.24
N VAL A 194 3.38 0.94 3.09
CA VAL A 194 3.57 0.81 4.55
C VAL A 194 2.27 1.04 5.31
N PHE A 195 2.06 0.28 6.38
CA PHE A 195 0.81 0.26 7.15
C PHE A 195 1.06 0.58 8.62
N LEU A 196 0.13 1.33 9.22
CA LEU A 196 0.16 1.62 10.65
C LEU A 196 -0.61 0.52 11.39
N VAL A 197 0.11 -0.24 12.23
CA VAL A 197 -0.41 -1.44 12.91
C VAL A 197 -0.27 -1.27 14.42
N ALA A 198 -1.23 -1.79 15.19
CA ALA A 198 -1.19 -1.78 16.65
C ALA A 198 -1.73 -3.09 17.28
N PRO A 199 -1.33 -3.42 18.52
CA PRO A 199 -1.94 -4.53 19.26
C PRO A 199 -3.45 -4.33 19.44
N ALA A 200 -4.23 -5.39 19.18
CA ALA A 200 -5.68 -5.37 19.14
C ALA A 200 -6.32 -4.95 20.49
N ASN A 201 -5.65 -5.22 21.61
CA ASN A 201 -6.11 -4.90 22.97
C ASN A 201 -5.88 -3.45 23.40
N VAL A 202 -5.03 -2.70 22.70
CA VAL A 202 -4.83 -1.27 22.99
C VAL A 202 -5.97 -0.52 22.31
N ALA A 203 -6.91 0.06 23.06
CA ALA A 203 -8.01 0.82 22.46
C ALA A 203 -7.46 1.91 21.51
N PRO A 204 -8.11 2.20 20.37
CA PRO A 204 -7.81 3.41 19.62
C PRO A 204 -7.93 4.60 20.58
N THR A 205 -7.05 5.58 20.46
CA THR A 205 -7.09 6.85 21.24
C THR A 205 -8.40 7.61 21.04
N ASN A 206 -9.20 7.23 20.04
CA ASN A 206 -10.51 7.76 19.71
C ASN A 206 -11.64 7.16 20.58
N THR A 207 -11.54 7.19 21.91
CA THR A 207 -12.76 7.38 22.67
C THR A 207 -13.11 8.86 22.61
N ALA A 208 -13.82 9.27 21.55
CA ALA A 208 -14.66 10.46 21.69
C ALA A 208 -15.60 10.14 22.85
N SER A 209 -15.46 10.82 23.97
CA SER A 209 -16.49 10.78 25.01
C SER A 209 -17.80 11.10 24.32
N VAL A 210 -18.71 10.13 24.24
CA VAL A 210 -20.09 10.40 23.84
C VAL A 210 -20.54 11.55 24.75
N PRO A 211 -20.92 12.72 24.22
CA PRO A 211 -21.38 13.80 25.06
C PRO A 211 -22.52 13.25 25.88
N THR A 212 -22.30 13.05 27.18
CA THR A 212 -23.40 12.73 28.06
C THR A 212 -24.28 13.96 28.08
N LEU A 213 -25.60 13.79 27.89
CA LEU A 213 -26.56 14.86 28.09
C LEU A 213 -26.24 15.57 29.42
N SER A 214 -26.26 16.90 29.42
CA SER A 214 -26.21 17.67 30.66
C SER A 214 -27.34 17.23 31.60
N ASP A 215 -27.25 17.51 32.88
CA ASP A 215 -28.32 17.13 33.83
C ASP A 215 -29.69 17.68 33.40
N ALA A 216 -29.70 18.87 32.80
CA ALA A 216 -30.90 19.45 32.16
C ALA A 216 -31.38 18.63 30.95
N GLY A 217 -30.47 18.18 30.08
CA GLY A 217 -30.78 17.32 28.95
C GLY A 217 -31.33 15.94 29.37
N ARG A 218 -30.82 15.37 30.46
CA ARG A 218 -31.32 14.12 31.05
C ARG A 218 -32.71 14.30 31.65
N ALA A 219 -32.95 15.40 32.36
CA ALA A 219 -34.25 15.73 32.93
C ALA A 219 -35.33 15.92 31.84
N MET A 220 -34.98 16.63 30.76
CA MET A 220 -35.88 16.84 29.61
C MET A 220 -36.24 15.52 28.91
N LEU A 221 -35.28 14.62 28.72
CA LEU A 221 -35.54 13.31 28.14
C LEU A 221 -36.45 12.45 29.04
N ALA A 222 -36.24 12.48 30.35
CA ALA A 222 -37.09 11.78 31.31
C ALA A 222 -38.53 12.32 31.30
N LEU A 223 -38.70 13.64 31.23
CA LEU A 223 -40.01 14.30 31.11
C LEU A 223 -40.72 13.95 29.80
N ALA A 224 -40.00 13.91 28.68
CA ALA A 224 -40.55 13.50 27.39
C ALA A 224 -41.04 12.06 27.41
N LEU A 225 -40.29 11.14 28.01
CA LEU A 225 -40.69 9.73 28.17
C LEU A 225 -41.91 9.58 29.09
N ALA A 226 -41.98 10.33 30.20
CA ALA A 226 -43.13 10.33 31.09
C ALA A 226 -44.40 10.88 30.41
N ALA A 227 -44.27 11.96 29.63
CA ALA A 227 -45.38 12.53 28.87
C ALA A 227 -45.91 11.56 27.80
N MET A 228 -45.02 10.86 27.09
CA MET A 228 -45.41 9.83 26.11
C MET A 228 -46.13 8.65 26.77
N ALA A 229 -45.67 8.21 27.94
CA ALA A 229 -46.35 7.16 28.71
C ALA A 229 -47.76 7.59 29.15
N ALA A 230 -47.92 8.82 29.64
CA ALA A 230 -49.21 9.37 30.05
C ALA A 230 -50.21 9.51 28.87
N VAL A 231 -49.73 9.89 27.69
CA VAL A 231 -50.55 9.94 26.47
C VAL A 231 -50.93 8.52 25.99
N GLY A 232 -50.03 7.55 26.12
CA GLY A 232 -50.33 6.15 25.82
C GLY A 232 -51.38 5.53 26.77
N GLN A 233 -51.34 5.89 28.05
CA GLN A 233 -52.29 5.42 29.06
C GLN A 233 -53.67 6.05 28.91
N SER A 234 -53.76 7.34 28.59
CA SER A 234 -55.04 8.02 28.34
C SER A 234 -55.74 7.53 27.07
N ARG A 235 -54.99 7.03 26.08
CA ARG A 235 -55.54 6.39 24.87
C ARG A 235 -55.98 4.93 25.09
N ARG A 236 -55.45 4.25 26.10
CA ARG A 236 -55.88 2.89 26.50
C ARG A 236 -57.11 2.88 27.40
N ASN A 237 -57.39 3.99 28.07
CA ASN A 237 -58.55 4.17 28.96
C ASN A 237 -59.72 4.91 28.27
N ARG A 238 -59.75 4.96 26.94
CA ARG A 238 -60.89 5.43 26.14
C ARG A 238 -61.42 4.30 25.27
#